data_AF-A0A817Z670-F1
#
_entry.id   AF-A0A817Z670-F1
#
_cell.length_a   1.000
_cell.length_b   1.000
_cell.length_c   1.000
_cell.angle_alpha   90.00
_cell.angle_beta   90.00
_cell.angle_gamma   90.00
#
_symmetry.space_group_name_H-M   'P 1'
#
loop_
_entity.id
_entity.type
_entity.pdbx_description
1 polymer ?
#
loop_
_entity_poly.entity_id
_entity_poly.type
_entity_poly.pdbx_seq_one_letter_code
_entity_poly.pdbx_strand_id
1 'polypeptide(L)'
;MTELARQRWRMLGEILLSKNLQKSCEHEDISVMRFKTFGLYIRSSLKRDDEDDGTWCKIEFPSFEDNQSNILSLDIRLCSTKINYADLIGFNNTGNTCIWPSEEVLAFYCLKEKEIFENKSVCELGGGMTCLAGLALARTISLRELVATDGNEKSIANLNAILKAKTNEFNWLCPIESRVLIWTRQLNDSSLKQRFDFIISADCFFFEDLHHDLCHTIYYMLKDSGVAINFSPYRSKSLNKFVSIAETYPFECNIIDHYDDDVFNKHLQIYVHGDYEKIFKKKENVLYISNHQSSVDWIITNMLAVHQGSLGHIRYVLKSDLKWIPFYGFYFQQHGCIYVRRNDKGDIDRVEKGMRQIEYNGLPVWLVIFPEGTRFNPINNQDAIQRSRLFAQEKGLVPFDYVLYPRTGATVAAIKALKHKLDAVYDITIMYNQTYDHQQQIRLTAPSMAGKLTIIYTDASIPILGLELGPGPGPTRRGLVSIQYINQQLIVLLNNIQL
;
A
#
# COMPACT_ATOMS: atom_id res chain seq x y z
N MET A 1 -8.72 13.35 7.97
CA MET A 1 -9.17 13.24 6.56
C MET A 1 -10.65 12.86 6.41
N THR A 2 -11.22 12.06 7.31
CA THR A 2 -12.67 11.78 7.39
C THR A 2 -13.51 13.06 7.53
N GLU A 3 -13.01 14.05 8.26
CA GLU A 3 -13.66 15.35 8.46
C GLU A 3 -13.65 16.25 7.23
N LEU A 4 -12.57 16.25 6.43
CA LEU A 4 -12.46 17.05 5.20
C LEU A 4 -13.36 16.51 4.07
N ALA A 5 -13.48 15.18 3.97
CA ALA A 5 -14.48 14.55 3.11
C ALA A 5 -15.88 15.00 3.55
N ARG A 6 -16.23 14.87 4.84
CA ARG A 6 -17.52 15.36 5.38
C ARG A 6 -17.77 16.85 5.14
N GLN A 7 -16.76 17.72 5.18
CA GLN A 7 -16.91 19.15 4.86
C GLN A 7 -17.24 19.40 3.38
N ARG A 8 -16.61 18.66 2.45
CA ARG A 8 -16.98 18.67 1.02
C ARG A 8 -18.44 18.22 0.82
N TRP A 9 -18.91 17.28 1.64
CA TRP A 9 -20.29 16.77 1.65
C TRP A 9 -21.30 17.71 2.30
N ARG A 10 -20.92 18.50 3.31
CA ARG A 10 -21.78 19.57 3.84
C ARG A 10 -22.07 20.61 2.75
N MET A 11 -21.05 21.07 2.03
CA MET A 11 -21.28 22.03 0.92
C MET A 11 -22.15 21.44 -0.20
N LEU A 12 -21.90 20.20 -0.63
CA LEU A 12 -22.71 19.59 -1.69
C LEU A 12 -24.14 19.30 -1.20
N GLY A 13 -24.29 18.80 0.03
CA GLY A 13 -25.58 18.54 0.68
C GLY A 13 -26.39 19.80 0.96
N GLU A 14 -25.75 20.90 1.36
CA GLU A 14 -26.38 22.23 1.52
C GLU A 14 -26.96 22.74 0.19
N ILE A 15 -26.23 22.51 -0.91
CA ILE A 15 -26.67 22.85 -2.27
C ILE A 15 -27.78 21.90 -2.76
N LEU A 16 -27.78 20.63 -2.34
CA LEU A 16 -28.71 19.60 -2.81
C LEU A 16 -30.02 19.53 -2.00
N LEU A 17 -30.04 19.88 -0.71
CA LEU A 17 -31.15 19.57 0.20
C LEU A 17 -31.85 20.78 0.84
N SER A 18 -31.32 22.00 0.78
CA SER A 18 -31.98 23.21 1.35
C SER A 18 -32.56 23.04 2.77
N LYS A 19 -31.94 22.25 3.68
CA LYS A 19 -32.36 22.14 5.10
C LYS A 19 -31.18 21.91 6.05
N ASN A 20 -31.18 22.69 7.14
CA ASN A 20 -30.30 22.63 8.30
C ASN A 20 -30.40 21.30 9.07
N LEU A 21 -29.28 20.65 9.37
CA LEU A 21 -29.18 19.65 10.44
C LEU A 21 -27.83 19.79 11.18
N GLN A 22 -27.91 20.18 12.46
CA GLN A 22 -26.83 20.19 13.45
C GLN A 22 -26.74 18.81 14.16
N LYS A 23 -25.55 18.21 14.27
CA LYS A 23 -24.84 17.91 15.55
C LYS A 23 -23.55 17.08 15.38
N SER A 24 -22.69 17.30 16.37
CA SER A 24 -21.42 16.70 16.86
C SER A 24 -20.93 15.33 16.37
N CYS A 25 -19.59 15.20 16.27
CA CYS A 25 -18.88 13.93 16.37
C CYS A 25 -17.55 14.15 17.13
N GLU A 26 -17.36 13.35 18.17
CA GLU A 26 -16.18 13.27 19.02
C GLU A 26 -14.98 12.64 18.28
N HIS A 27 -13.77 13.03 18.69
CA HIS A 27 -12.51 12.62 18.09
C HIS A 27 -12.09 11.22 18.58
N GLU A 28 -12.00 10.25 17.67
CA GLU A 28 -11.18 9.05 17.87
C GLU A 28 -9.80 9.28 17.26
N ASP A 29 -8.76 8.95 18.04
CA ASP A 29 -7.35 9.09 17.70
C ASP A 29 -6.97 8.28 16.44
N ILE A 30 -6.65 9.00 15.37
CA ILE A 30 -6.25 8.42 14.09
C ILE A 30 -4.74 8.14 14.13
N SER A 31 -4.40 6.87 14.37
CA SER A 31 -3.05 6.32 14.14
C SER A 31 -2.59 6.57 12.70
N VAL A 32 -1.35 7.05 12.55
CA VAL A 32 -0.74 7.58 11.31
C VAL A 32 -0.54 6.52 10.21
N MET A 33 -0.69 5.23 10.51
CA MET A 33 -0.62 4.13 9.53
C MET A 33 -2.01 3.65 9.09
N ARG A 34 -2.32 3.82 7.80
CA ARG A 34 -3.55 3.28 7.19
C ARG A 34 -3.44 1.80 6.83
N PHE A 35 -2.25 1.31 6.48
CA PHE A 35 -1.99 -0.11 6.26
C PHE A 35 -1.08 -0.65 7.37
N LYS A 36 -1.60 -1.60 8.14
CA LYS A 36 -0.88 -2.16 9.30
C LYS A 36 -0.42 -3.60 9.09
N THR A 37 -1.11 -4.36 8.25
CA THR A 37 -0.85 -5.80 8.11
C THR A 37 -1.52 -6.37 6.85
N PHE A 38 -0.91 -7.38 6.24
CA PHE A 38 -1.52 -8.21 5.20
C PHE A 38 -2.49 -9.26 5.79
N GLY A 39 -2.59 -9.39 7.12
CA GLY A 39 -3.39 -10.44 7.76
C GLY A 39 -2.87 -11.84 7.42
N LEU A 40 -1.56 -11.98 7.32
CA LEU A 40 -0.85 -13.26 7.14
C LEU A 40 -0.58 -13.95 8.49
N TYR A 41 -0.79 -13.24 9.59
CA TYR A 41 -0.85 -13.79 10.95
C TYR A 41 -2.09 -13.29 11.70
N ILE A 42 -2.46 -14.00 12.76
CA ILE A 42 -3.41 -13.55 13.77
C ILE A 42 -2.64 -13.01 14.97
N ARG A 43 -3.04 -11.84 15.47
CA ARG A 43 -2.45 -11.24 16.68
C ARG A 43 -3.47 -11.17 17.80
N SER A 44 -3.11 -11.70 18.96
CA SER A 44 -3.90 -11.59 20.19
C SER A 44 -3.07 -10.96 21.32
N SER A 45 -3.71 -10.14 22.16
CA SER A 45 -3.05 -9.52 23.30
C SER A 45 -2.84 -10.55 24.41
N LEU A 46 -1.66 -10.55 25.03
CA LEU A 46 -1.35 -11.40 26.17
C LEU A 46 -1.26 -10.54 27.42
N LYS A 47 -2.13 -10.80 28.40
CA LYS A 47 -1.98 -10.21 29.74
C LYS A 47 -0.89 -10.98 30.47
N ARG A 48 0.11 -10.26 30.96
CA ARG A 48 1.11 -10.80 31.87
C ARG A 48 1.17 -9.94 33.13
N ASP A 49 1.47 -10.57 34.26
CA ASP A 49 1.49 -9.93 35.58
C ASP A 49 2.74 -9.06 35.79
N ASP A 50 3.71 -9.15 34.88
CA ASP A 50 4.89 -8.30 34.78
C ASP A 50 4.48 -6.86 34.38
N GLU A 51 4.51 -5.94 35.35
CA GLU A 51 4.46 -4.50 35.14
C GLU A 51 5.72 -4.04 34.39
N ASP A 52 5.67 -4.08 33.06
CA ASP A 52 6.77 -3.63 32.21
C ASP A 52 6.26 -2.66 31.12
N ASP A 53 7.16 -1.85 30.56
CA ASP A 53 6.86 -0.80 29.59
C ASP A 53 6.43 -1.30 28.19
N GLY A 54 6.21 -2.61 28.05
CA GLY A 54 5.89 -3.27 26.79
C GLY A 54 4.58 -4.06 26.84
N THR A 55 3.91 -4.14 25.71
CA THR A 55 2.72 -4.98 25.52
C THR A 55 3.13 -6.32 24.92
N TRP A 56 2.79 -7.41 25.62
CA TRP A 56 2.94 -8.76 25.08
C TRP A 56 1.79 -9.10 24.14
N CYS A 57 2.13 -9.76 23.03
CA CYS A 57 1.14 -10.29 22.12
C CYS A 57 1.59 -11.63 21.55
N LYS A 58 0.62 -12.48 21.24
CA LYS A 58 0.82 -13.72 20.54
C LYS A 58 0.61 -13.50 19.05
N ILE A 59 1.52 -14.02 18.24
CA ILE A 59 1.47 -14.04 16.79
C ILE A 59 1.29 -15.49 16.34
N GLU A 60 0.25 -15.73 15.56
CA GLU A 60 -0.11 -17.05 15.06
C GLU A 60 -0.12 -17.05 13.54
N PHE A 61 0.76 -17.83 12.92
CA PHE A 61 0.77 -18.02 11.48
C PHE A 61 -0.07 -19.25 11.08
N PRO A 62 -0.75 -19.23 9.92
CA PRO A 62 -1.47 -20.39 9.42
C PRO A 62 -0.51 -21.57 9.20
N SER A 63 -1.04 -22.78 9.28
CA SER A 63 -0.27 -23.98 8.94
C SER A 63 -0.10 -24.07 7.42
N PHE A 64 1.13 -24.36 6.98
CA PHE A 64 1.48 -24.58 5.57
C PHE A 64 1.55 -26.06 5.20
N GLU A 65 1.21 -26.96 6.14
CA GLU A 65 1.18 -28.40 5.94
C GLU A 65 -0.28 -28.91 5.83
N ASP A 66 -0.51 -29.93 4.99
CA ASP A 66 -1.85 -30.50 4.74
C ASP A 66 -2.52 -31.07 6.02
N ASN A 67 -1.73 -31.38 7.04
CA ASN A 67 -2.23 -31.76 8.35
C ASN A 67 -2.37 -30.50 9.22
N GLN A 68 -3.60 -29.97 9.31
CA GLN A 68 -4.04 -28.75 9.99
C GLN A 68 -3.67 -28.58 11.49
N SER A 69 -2.76 -29.37 12.05
CA SER A 69 -2.51 -29.46 13.49
C SER A 69 -1.42 -28.53 14.02
N ASN A 70 -0.55 -27.95 13.18
CA ASN A 70 0.60 -27.17 13.65
C ASN A 70 0.50 -25.69 13.25
N ILE A 71 -0.28 -24.92 14.02
CA ILE A 71 -0.25 -23.46 14.00
C ILE A 71 1.05 -23.02 14.69
N LEU A 72 1.88 -22.23 14.01
CA LEU A 72 3.03 -21.61 14.65
C LEU A 72 2.53 -20.48 15.54
N SER A 73 2.75 -20.61 16.85
CA SER A 73 2.48 -19.55 17.84
C SER A 73 3.79 -19.03 18.42
N LEU A 74 3.98 -17.71 18.36
CA LEU A 74 5.10 -17.01 18.96
C LEU A 74 4.62 -15.88 19.87
N ASP A 75 5.10 -15.87 21.12
CA ASP A 75 4.86 -14.75 22.02
C ASP A 75 5.95 -13.69 21.79
N ILE A 76 5.54 -12.49 21.40
CA ILE A 76 6.43 -11.34 21.20
C ILE A 76 6.07 -10.20 22.14
N ARG A 77 7.03 -9.31 22.37
CA ARG A 77 6.86 -8.09 23.16
C ARG A 77 7.03 -6.87 22.26
N LEU A 78 6.14 -5.90 22.40
CA LEU A 78 6.21 -4.60 21.71
C LEU A 78 6.28 -3.49 22.76
N CYS A 79 7.41 -2.80 22.87
CA CYS A 79 7.59 -1.59 23.69
C CYS A 79 6.53 -0.52 23.37
N SER A 80 5.96 0.07 24.41
CA SER A 80 5.03 1.21 24.29
C SER A 80 5.82 2.51 24.38
N THR A 81 6.21 3.11 23.25
CA THR A 81 6.79 4.45 23.28
C THR A 81 5.70 5.53 23.23
N LYS A 82 5.53 6.29 24.32
CA LYS A 82 5.13 7.70 24.19
C LYS A 82 6.25 8.41 23.44
N ILE A 83 6.06 8.66 22.16
CA ILE A 83 7.08 9.29 21.29
C ILE A 83 7.35 10.70 21.82
N ASN A 84 8.59 11.00 22.26
CA ASN A 84 9.00 12.36 22.60
C ASN A 84 9.68 13.03 21.39
N TYR A 85 9.64 14.36 21.30
CA TYR A 85 10.17 15.12 20.16
C TYR A 85 11.69 14.91 19.96
N ALA A 86 12.43 14.61 21.03
CA ALA A 86 13.85 14.26 20.97
C ALA A 86 14.12 12.89 20.31
N ASP A 87 13.16 11.96 20.36
CA ASP A 87 13.27 10.61 19.78
C ASP A 87 13.06 10.59 18.26
N LEU A 88 12.64 11.72 17.66
CA LEU A 88 12.49 11.90 16.20
C LEU A 88 13.81 12.26 15.51
N ILE A 89 14.85 12.64 16.26
CA ILE A 89 16.12 13.16 15.73
C ILE A 89 17.26 12.12 15.85
N GLY A 90 17.06 11.05 16.64
CA GLY A 90 18.02 9.97 16.83
C GLY A 90 17.83 8.77 15.87
N PHE A 91 18.87 7.96 15.71
CA PHE A 91 18.90 6.77 14.85
C PHE A 91 17.68 5.85 15.12
N ASN A 92 16.80 5.74 14.12
CA ASN A 92 15.91 4.61 13.85
C ASN A 92 14.99 4.12 15.00
N ASN A 93 13.90 4.84 15.26
CA ASN A 93 12.82 4.40 16.17
C ASN A 93 11.59 3.80 15.46
N THR A 94 11.58 3.71 14.13
CA THR A 94 10.43 3.18 13.36
C THR A 94 10.20 1.68 13.63
N GLY A 95 11.25 0.90 13.86
CA GLY A 95 11.18 -0.53 14.23
C GLY A 95 10.73 -0.83 15.67
N ASN A 96 10.52 0.21 16.50
CA ASN A 96 10.26 0.07 17.95
C ASN A 96 8.78 0.17 18.33
N THR A 97 7.88 0.28 17.34
CA THR A 97 6.46 0.59 17.59
C THR A 97 5.50 -0.50 17.11
N CYS A 98 5.89 -1.29 16.10
CA CYS A 98 5.04 -2.31 15.49
C CYS A 98 5.83 -3.25 14.57
N ILE A 99 5.22 -4.39 14.23
CA ILE A 99 5.67 -5.25 13.12
C ILE A 99 5.31 -4.55 11.81
N TRP A 100 6.31 -4.33 10.95
CA TRP A 100 6.10 -3.75 9.63
C TRP A 100 5.51 -4.77 8.65
N PRO A 101 4.72 -4.33 7.65
CA PRO A 101 4.21 -5.26 6.64
C PRO A 101 5.32 -6.02 5.88
N SER A 102 6.50 -5.43 5.69
CA SER A 102 7.65 -6.13 5.08
C SER A 102 8.12 -7.30 5.93
N GLU A 103 8.11 -7.10 7.25
CA GLU A 103 8.53 -8.08 8.24
C GLU A 103 7.52 -9.23 8.34
N GLU A 104 6.23 -8.88 8.31
CA GLU A 104 5.14 -9.86 8.22
C GLU A 104 5.27 -10.75 6.98
N VAL A 105 5.49 -10.14 5.82
CA VAL A 105 5.61 -10.87 4.55
C VAL A 105 6.88 -11.70 4.52
N LEU A 106 8.02 -11.16 5.00
CA LEU A 106 9.27 -11.92 5.11
C LEU A 106 9.08 -13.14 6.00
N ALA A 107 8.45 -12.99 7.18
CA ALA A 107 8.16 -14.11 8.07
C ALA A 107 7.25 -15.15 7.41
N PHE A 108 6.20 -14.73 6.72
CA PHE A 108 5.31 -15.62 5.96
C PHE A 108 6.08 -16.39 4.87
N TYR A 109 6.91 -15.70 4.08
CA TYR A 109 7.73 -16.32 3.04
C TYR A 109 8.72 -17.33 3.65
N CYS A 110 9.43 -16.95 4.71
CA CYS A 110 10.35 -17.83 5.40
C CYS A 110 9.68 -19.11 5.92
N LEU A 111 8.44 -19.02 6.40
CA LEU A 111 7.69 -20.20 6.86
C LEU A 111 7.21 -21.08 5.72
N LYS A 112 6.80 -20.49 4.60
CA LYS A 112 6.38 -21.22 3.41
C LYS A 112 7.55 -21.95 2.75
N GLU A 113 8.70 -21.29 2.65
CA GLU A 113 9.93 -21.80 2.04
C GLU A 113 10.93 -22.36 3.08
N LYS A 114 10.45 -22.75 4.26
CA LYS A 114 11.30 -23.09 5.42
C LYS A 114 12.37 -24.14 5.12
N GLU A 115 12.10 -25.09 4.24
CA GLU A 115 13.01 -26.18 3.88
C GLU A 115 14.37 -25.69 3.34
N ILE A 116 14.43 -24.53 2.67
CA ILE A 116 15.69 -23.99 2.12
C ILE A 116 16.67 -23.56 3.22
N PHE A 117 16.14 -23.26 4.41
CA PHE A 117 16.91 -22.78 5.56
C PHE A 117 17.36 -23.92 6.49
N GLU A 118 16.93 -25.17 6.24
CA GLU A 118 17.23 -26.29 7.12
C GLU A 118 18.74 -26.57 7.22
N ASN A 119 19.24 -26.69 8.46
CA ASN A 119 20.67 -26.86 8.78
C ASN A 119 21.61 -25.75 8.28
N LYS A 120 21.07 -24.56 7.99
CA LYS A 120 21.82 -23.37 7.54
C LYS A 120 22.08 -22.39 8.67
N SER A 121 23.16 -21.60 8.55
CA SER A 121 23.40 -20.42 9.39
C SER A 121 22.64 -19.23 8.81
N VAL A 122 21.73 -18.65 9.58
CA VAL A 122 20.87 -17.54 9.15
C VAL A 122 21.17 -16.31 10.01
N CYS A 123 21.26 -15.13 9.38
CA CYS A 123 21.29 -13.85 10.08
C CYS A 123 20.11 -13.00 9.64
N GLU A 124 19.42 -12.38 10.60
CA GLU A 124 18.43 -11.35 10.33
C GLU A 124 19.03 -9.97 10.59
N LEU A 125 19.06 -9.11 9.56
CA LEU A 125 19.57 -7.75 9.64
C LEU A 125 18.42 -6.75 9.80
N GLY A 126 18.54 -5.88 10.80
CA GLY A 126 17.59 -4.78 11.00
C GLY A 126 16.17 -5.28 11.30
N GLY A 127 16.03 -6.40 12.01
CA GLY A 127 14.74 -7.02 12.32
C GLY A 127 13.91 -6.25 13.37
N GLY A 128 14.38 -5.06 13.78
CA GLY A 128 13.72 -4.23 14.77
C GLY A 128 13.62 -4.93 16.12
N MET A 129 12.56 -4.61 16.86
CA MET A 129 12.37 -5.09 18.22
C MET A 129 12.00 -6.57 18.34
N THR A 130 11.64 -7.23 17.23
CA THR A 130 11.14 -8.61 17.24
C THR A 130 12.02 -9.59 16.50
N CYS A 131 12.65 -9.19 15.38
CA CYS A 131 13.27 -10.14 14.44
C CYS A 131 12.30 -11.30 14.12
N LEU A 132 11.08 -10.96 13.69
CA LEU A 132 9.96 -11.89 13.69
C LEU A 132 10.21 -13.04 12.71
N ALA A 133 10.78 -12.74 11.54
CA ALA A 133 11.05 -13.73 10.51
C ALA A 133 12.07 -14.78 10.96
N GLY A 134 13.19 -14.35 11.54
CA GLY A 134 14.22 -15.23 12.05
C GLY A 134 13.71 -16.08 13.21
N LEU A 135 13.00 -15.46 14.18
CA LEU A 135 12.41 -16.20 15.29
C LEU A 135 11.36 -17.22 14.82
N ALA A 136 10.56 -16.89 13.81
CA ALA A 136 9.60 -17.82 13.21
C ALA A 136 10.29 -19.05 12.60
N LEU A 137 11.42 -18.87 11.89
CA LEU A 137 12.24 -19.97 11.39
C LEU A 137 12.84 -20.82 12.52
N ALA A 138 13.47 -20.18 13.51
CA ALA A 138 14.10 -20.86 14.64
C ALA A 138 13.11 -21.68 15.49
N ARG A 139 11.81 -21.40 15.36
CA ARG A 139 10.73 -22.09 16.04
C ARG A 139 10.15 -23.25 15.23
N THR A 140 10.39 -23.30 13.92
CA THR A 140 9.73 -24.24 13.00
C THR A 140 10.66 -25.29 12.40
N ILE A 141 11.94 -24.99 12.23
CA ILE A 141 12.94 -25.91 11.68
C ILE A 141 14.25 -25.85 12.47
N SER A 142 15.07 -26.89 12.34
CA SER A 142 16.43 -26.90 12.91
C SER A 142 17.40 -26.12 12.00
N LEU A 143 17.62 -24.85 12.34
CA LEU A 143 18.74 -24.07 11.80
C LEU A 143 20.06 -24.50 12.46
N ARG A 144 21.18 -24.22 11.80
CA ARG A 144 22.50 -24.35 12.45
C ARG A 144 22.67 -23.32 13.55
N GLU A 145 22.26 -22.09 13.26
CA GLU A 145 22.24 -20.95 14.16
C GLU A 145 21.35 -19.85 13.57
N LEU A 146 20.77 -19.03 14.44
CA LEU A 146 20.17 -17.75 14.10
C LEU A 146 20.95 -16.63 14.79
N VAL A 147 21.37 -15.62 14.03
CA VAL A 147 21.91 -14.36 14.57
C VAL A 147 20.95 -13.23 14.23
N ALA A 148 20.15 -12.82 15.22
CA ALA A 148 19.13 -11.79 15.08
C ALA A 148 19.70 -10.43 15.49
N THR A 149 19.67 -9.46 14.58
CA THR A 149 20.40 -8.19 14.73
C THR A 149 19.58 -6.96 14.42
N ASP A 150 19.92 -5.87 15.10
CA ASP A 150 19.39 -4.55 14.86
C ASP A 150 20.43 -3.50 15.31
N GLY A 151 20.41 -2.31 14.70
CA GLY A 151 21.33 -1.23 15.06
C GLY A 151 20.94 -0.50 16.35
N ASN A 152 19.72 -0.72 16.86
CA ASN A 152 19.19 -0.04 18.04
C ASN A 152 19.31 -0.94 19.29
N GLU A 153 20.01 -0.46 20.32
CA GLU A 153 20.19 -1.18 21.58
C GLU A 153 18.87 -1.52 22.28
N LYS A 154 17.85 -0.64 22.16
CA LYS A 154 16.52 -0.90 22.72
C LYS A 154 15.80 -2.04 22.01
N SER A 155 15.93 -2.13 20.68
CA SER A 155 15.41 -3.25 19.90
C SER A 155 15.99 -4.57 20.40
N ILE A 156 17.32 -4.62 20.56
CA ILE A 156 18.02 -5.81 21.03
C ILE A 156 17.72 -6.12 22.49
N ALA A 157 17.54 -5.12 23.34
CA ALA A 157 17.09 -5.34 24.72
C ALA A 157 15.69 -5.98 24.76
N ASN A 158 14.76 -5.52 23.91
CA ASN A 158 13.43 -6.10 23.80
C ASN A 158 13.48 -7.52 23.22
N LEU A 159 14.29 -7.75 22.17
CA LEU A 159 14.51 -9.08 21.61
C LEU A 159 15.05 -10.07 22.66
N ASN A 160 15.98 -9.63 23.50
CA ASN A 160 16.47 -10.42 24.63
C ASN A 160 15.36 -10.78 25.62
N ALA A 161 14.40 -9.88 25.87
CA ALA A 161 13.24 -10.18 26.71
C ALA A 161 12.32 -11.23 26.04
N ILE A 162 12.14 -11.17 24.72
CA ILE A 162 11.38 -12.18 23.94
C ILE A 162 12.04 -13.56 24.04
N LEU A 163 13.36 -13.63 23.87
CA LEU A 163 14.13 -14.88 23.92
C LEU A 163 14.10 -15.53 25.30
N LYS A 164 14.12 -14.73 26.37
CA LYS A 164 14.07 -15.18 27.77
C LYS A 164 12.66 -15.41 28.31
N ALA A 165 11.62 -15.15 27.52
CA ALA A 165 10.25 -15.39 27.95
C ALA A 165 10.05 -16.88 28.19
N LYS A 166 9.54 -17.27 29.37
CA LYS A 166 9.31 -18.68 29.74
C LYS A 166 8.49 -19.47 28.71
N THR A 167 7.57 -18.81 28.00
CA THR A 167 6.76 -19.43 26.95
C THR A 167 7.56 -19.78 25.69
N ASN A 168 8.71 -19.14 25.49
CA ASN A 168 9.59 -19.33 24.35
C ASN A 168 10.88 -20.10 24.70
N GLU A 169 11.33 -20.05 25.96
CA GLU A 169 12.67 -20.50 26.39
C GLU A 169 13.01 -21.95 26.00
N PHE A 170 12.06 -22.88 26.10
CA PHE A 170 12.28 -24.31 25.80
C PHE A 170 11.85 -24.74 24.40
N ASN A 171 11.53 -23.76 23.56
CA ASN A 171 10.75 -23.96 22.35
C ASN A 171 11.55 -23.64 21.07
N TRP A 172 12.78 -23.14 21.21
CA TRP A 172 13.70 -22.88 20.10
C TRP A 172 14.37 -24.16 19.62
N LEU A 173 14.36 -24.39 18.30
CA LEU A 173 14.92 -25.58 17.66
C LEU A 173 16.39 -25.40 17.24
N CYS A 174 16.97 -24.23 17.50
CA CYS A 174 18.36 -23.89 17.20
C CYS A 174 18.94 -22.90 18.22
N PRO A 175 20.29 -22.76 18.27
CA PRO A 175 20.93 -21.66 18.98
C PRO A 175 20.54 -20.31 18.38
N ILE A 176 20.22 -19.33 19.25
CA ILE A 176 19.89 -17.97 18.84
C ILE A 176 20.81 -16.98 19.56
N GLU A 177 21.47 -16.12 18.78
CA GLU A 177 22.26 -14.99 19.26
C GLU A 177 21.53 -13.69 18.90
N SER A 178 21.22 -12.85 19.88
CA SER A 178 20.76 -11.47 19.64
C SER A 178 21.94 -10.50 19.74
N ARG A 179 22.15 -9.62 18.77
CA ARG A 179 23.31 -8.73 18.73
C ARG A 179 22.99 -7.34 18.20
N VAL A 180 23.55 -6.31 18.84
CA VAL A 180 23.55 -4.95 18.29
C VAL A 180 24.55 -4.90 17.13
N LEU A 181 24.06 -4.59 15.94
CA LEU A 181 24.88 -4.51 14.73
C LEU A 181 24.54 -3.24 13.94
N ILE A 182 25.46 -2.27 13.99
CA ILE A 182 25.39 -1.07 13.16
C ILE A 182 26.05 -1.40 11.82
N TRP A 183 25.32 -1.21 10.73
CA TRP A 183 25.86 -1.41 9.39
C TRP A 183 26.99 -0.44 9.12
N THR A 184 28.12 -0.95 8.61
CA THR A 184 29.30 -0.12 8.38
C THR A 184 30.24 -0.75 7.35
N ARG A 185 30.83 0.08 6.49
CA ARG A 185 31.96 -0.31 5.62
C ARG A 185 33.25 -0.62 6.37
N GLN A 186 33.32 -0.32 7.66
CA GLN A 186 34.48 -0.57 8.51
C GLN A 186 34.33 -1.86 9.34
N LEU A 187 33.38 -2.73 8.98
CA LEU A 187 33.12 -3.96 9.72
C LEU A 187 34.38 -4.85 9.72
N ASN A 188 34.91 -5.10 10.91
CA ASN A 188 36.15 -5.83 11.12
C ASN A 188 36.01 -7.02 12.08
N ASP A 189 34.78 -7.38 12.44
CA ASP A 189 34.50 -8.49 13.35
C ASP A 189 34.66 -9.84 12.63
N SER A 190 35.79 -10.50 12.87
CA SER A 190 36.08 -11.82 12.33
C SER A 190 35.04 -12.90 12.67
N SER A 191 34.26 -12.73 13.76
CA SER A 191 33.19 -13.66 14.15
C SER A 191 31.96 -13.59 13.25
N LEU A 192 31.84 -12.55 12.41
CA LEU A 192 30.75 -12.38 11.46
C LEU A 192 31.17 -12.64 10.01
N LYS A 193 32.49 -12.63 9.74
CA LYS A 193 33.02 -12.75 8.38
C LYS A 193 32.65 -14.08 7.74
N GLN A 194 31.94 -14.04 6.62
CA GLN A 194 31.52 -15.21 5.84
C GLN A 194 30.87 -16.32 6.70
N ARG A 195 30.08 -15.94 7.70
CA ARG A 195 29.47 -16.87 8.66
C ARG A 195 28.15 -17.44 8.15
N PHE A 196 27.40 -16.69 7.35
CA PHE A 196 26.00 -17.01 7.08
C PHE A 196 25.77 -17.57 5.68
N ASP A 197 24.95 -18.62 5.62
CA ASP A 197 24.40 -19.14 4.36
C ASP A 197 23.29 -18.21 3.85
N PHE A 198 22.46 -17.70 4.77
CA PHE A 198 21.39 -16.77 4.47
C PHE A 198 21.47 -15.50 5.31
N ILE A 199 21.26 -14.35 4.67
CA ILE A 199 20.95 -13.10 5.35
C ILE A 199 19.54 -12.68 4.95
N ILE A 200 18.64 -12.51 5.92
CA ILE A 200 17.28 -12.03 5.68
C ILE A 200 17.13 -10.61 6.22
N SER A 201 16.37 -9.76 5.52
CA SER A 201 16.10 -8.39 5.99
C SER A 201 14.77 -7.86 5.46
N ALA A 202 14.10 -7.04 6.27
CA ALA A 202 12.84 -6.40 5.89
C ALA A 202 12.98 -4.87 5.95
N ASP A 203 12.52 -4.18 4.90
CA ASP A 203 12.48 -2.72 4.76
C ASP A 203 13.80 -1.97 5.03
N CYS A 204 14.96 -2.64 4.85
CA CYS A 204 16.26 -2.07 5.17
C CYS A 204 16.80 -1.06 4.14
N PHE A 205 16.22 -1.02 2.94
CA PHE A 205 16.67 -0.11 1.87
C PHE A 205 16.06 1.28 1.95
N PHE A 206 15.37 1.60 3.03
CA PHE A 206 14.70 2.88 3.15
C PHE A 206 15.66 4.08 3.24
N PHE A 207 16.73 3.97 4.02
CA PHE A 207 17.71 5.06 4.21
C PHE A 207 18.84 4.97 3.18
N GLU A 208 18.75 5.80 2.14
CA GLU A 208 19.73 5.82 1.03
C GLU A 208 21.16 6.07 1.50
N ASP A 209 21.35 6.90 2.54
CA ASP A 209 22.67 7.21 3.10
C ASP A 209 23.38 5.98 3.68
N LEU A 210 22.63 4.95 4.07
CA LEU A 210 23.16 3.71 4.65
C LEU A 210 23.38 2.61 3.62
N HIS A 211 23.02 2.81 2.34
CA HIS A 211 23.08 1.74 1.34
C HIS A 211 24.47 1.14 1.16
N HIS A 212 25.51 1.97 1.13
CA HIS A 212 26.89 1.49 1.00
C HIS A 212 27.34 0.67 2.22
N ASP A 213 26.96 1.11 3.42
CA ASP A 213 27.30 0.46 4.67
C ASP A 213 26.54 -0.85 4.87
N LEU A 214 25.26 -0.89 4.52
CA LEU A 214 24.44 -2.09 4.48
C LEU A 214 24.97 -3.10 3.45
N CYS A 215 25.23 -2.67 2.22
CA CYS A 215 25.74 -3.53 1.16
C CYS A 215 27.09 -4.19 1.55
N HIS A 216 28.00 -3.41 2.13
CA HIS A 216 29.27 -3.95 2.63
C HIS A 216 29.06 -4.96 3.76
N THR A 217 28.16 -4.64 4.70
CA THR A 217 27.83 -5.51 5.84
C THR A 217 27.31 -6.87 5.35
N ILE A 218 26.34 -6.87 4.43
CA ILE A 218 25.80 -8.09 3.82
C ILE A 218 26.92 -8.90 3.13
N TYR A 219 27.75 -8.23 2.33
CA TYR A 219 28.83 -8.88 1.60
C TYR A 219 29.87 -9.52 2.52
N TYR A 220 30.29 -8.79 3.56
CA TYR A 220 31.27 -9.26 4.54
C TYR A 220 30.79 -10.50 5.30
N MET A 221 29.49 -10.55 5.60
CA MET A 221 28.87 -11.57 6.44
C MET A 221 28.46 -12.84 5.70
N LEU A 222 28.10 -12.74 4.41
CA LEU A 222 27.71 -13.89 3.59
C LEU A 222 28.91 -14.77 3.23
N LYS A 223 28.71 -16.10 3.31
CA LYS A 223 29.58 -17.08 2.66
C LYS A 223 29.64 -16.82 1.16
N ASP A 224 30.68 -17.33 0.50
CA ASP A 224 30.87 -17.16 -0.94
C ASP A 224 29.72 -17.73 -1.79
N SER A 225 29.01 -18.75 -1.29
CA SER A 225 27.79 -19.32 -1.88
C SER A 225 26.51 -18.88 -1.16
N GLY A 226 26.58 -17.86 -0.31
CA GLY A 226 25.46 -17.40 0.50
C GLY A 226 24.48 -16.53 -0.29
N VAL A 227 23.25 -16.43 0.22
CA VAL A 227 22.16 -15.66 -0.39
C VAL A 227 21.60 -14.65 0.61
N ALA A 228 21.51 -13.40 0.20
CA ALA A 228 20.72 -12.39 0.90
C ALA A 228 19.30 -12.32 0.31
N ILE A 229 18.28 -12.42 1.16
CA ILE A 229 16.86 -12.27 0.79
C ILE A 229 16.32 -11.04 1.49
N ASN A 230 15.96 -10.01 0.73
CA ASN A 230 15.41 -8.79 1.28
C ASN A 230 13.98 -8.55 0.81
N PHE A 231 13.08 -8.22 1.73
CA PHE A 231 11.73 -7.76 1.41
C PHE A 231 11.65 -6.25 1.56
N SER A 232 11.33 -5.55 0.47
CA SER A 232 11.13 -4.10 0.53
C SER A 232 9.88 -3.66 -0.24
N PRO A 233 9.14 -2.69 0.28
CA PRO A 233 8.01 -2.12 -0.44
C PRO A 233 8.52 -1.29 -1.62
N TYR A 234 7.70 -1.14 -2.65
CA TYR A 234 7.96 -0.16 -3.71
C TYR A 234 7.98 1.27 -3.14
N ARG A 235 9.18 1.86 -3.01
CA ARG A 235 9.43 3.23 -2.55
C ARG A 235 10.35 3.96 -3.52
N SER A 236 9.75 4.67 -4.48
CA SER A 236 10.49 5.41 -5.52
C SER A 236 11.58 4.57 -6.18
N LYS A 237 12.84 5.02 -6.17
CA LYS A 237 14.00 4.34 -6.76
C LYS A 237 14.97 3.79 -5.71
N SER A 238 14.58 3.73 -4.43
CA SER A 238 15.54 3.39 -3.36
C SER A 238 16.12 1.98 -3.54
N LEU A 239 15.27 0.99 -3.81
CA LEU A 239 15.71 -0.38 -4.15
C LEU A 239 16.66 -0.38 -5.35
N ASN A 240 16.31 0.31 -6.44
CA ASN A 240 17.14 0.35 -7.64
C ASN A 240 18.51 0.98 -7.38
N LYS A 241 18.57 2.02 -6.53
CA LYS A 241 19.85 2.62 -6.10
C LYS A 241 20.68 1.63 -5.29
N PHE A 242 20.06 0.91 -4.35
CA PHE A 242 20.75 -0.13 -3.59
C PHE A 242 21.29 -1.24 -4.50
N VAL A 243 20.48 -1.71 -5.45
CA VAL A 243 20.91 -2.74 -6.43
C VAL A 243 22.08 -2.25 -7.27
N SER A 244 22.07 -1.00 -7.75
CA SER A 244 23.23 -0.43 -8.46
C SER A 244 24.50 -0.38 -7.60
N ILE A 245 24.38 -0.22 -6.27
CA ILE A 245 25.51 -0.33 -5.34
C ILE A 245 25.93 -1.80 -5.17
N ALA A 246 24.98 -2.72 -5.03
CA ALA A 246 25.25 -4.15 -4.88
C ALA A 246 25.95 -4.75 -6.12
N GLU A 247 25.61 -4.29 -7.32
CA GLU A 247 26.29 -4.67 -8.57
C GLU A 247 27.77 -4.26 -8.63
N THR A 248 28.23 -3.35 -7.74
CA THR A 248 29.66 -3.04 -7.58
C THR A 248 30.43 -4.09 -6.78
N TYR A 249 29.72 -4.99 -6.10
CA TYR A 249 30.25 -6.18 -5.44
C TYR A 249 30.00 -7.41 -6.33
N PRO A 250 30.64 -8.57 -6.08
CA PRO A 250 30.38 -9.79 -6.83
C PRO A 250 29.09 -10.47 -6.34
N PHE A 251 27.99 -9.71 -6.33
CA PHE A 251 26.64 -10.20 -6.17
C PHE A 251 26.02 -10.54 -7.52
N GLU A 252 25.15 -11.55 -7.51
CA GLU A 252 24.13 -11.76 -8.53
C GLU A 252 22.81 -11.21 -8.00
N CYS A 253 22.37 -10.08 -8.55
CA CYS A 253 21.19 -9.36 -8.07
C CYS A 253 19.94 -9.74 -8.86
N ASN A 254 18.88 -10.16 -8.17
CA ASN A 254 17.58 -10.47 -8.76
C ASN A 254 16.47 -9.68 -8.04
N ILE A 255 15.60 -9.02 -8.81
CA ILE A 255 14.40 -8.34 -8.28
C ILE A 255 13.17 -9.14 -8.69
N ILE A 256 12.34 -9.48 -7.71
CA ILE A 256 11.14 -10.31 -7.93
C ILE A 256 9.92 -9.57 -7.40
N ASP A 257 8.95 -9.34 -8.28
CA ASP A 257 7.70 -8.63 -7.95
C ASP A 257 6.55 -9.59 -7.59
N HIS A 258 6.57 -10.80 -8.14
CA HIS A 258 5.58 -11.84 -7.91
C HIS A 258 6.27 -13.10 -7.37
N TYR A 259 6.26 -13.24 -6.05
CA TYR A 259 6.94 -14.30 -5.31
C TYR A 259 5.97 -15.26 -4.61
N ASP A 260 4.71 -14.85 -4.45
CA ASP A 260 3.68 -15.63 -3.76
C ASP A 260 2.28 -15.18 -4.21
N ASP A 261 1.45 -16.13 -4.65
CA ASP A 261 0.10 -15.85 -5.14
C ASP A 261 -0.82 -15.32 -4.02
N ASP A 262 -0.74 -15.84 -2.80
CA ASP A 262 -1.61 -15.41 -1.69
C ASP A 262 -1.30 -13.96 -1.32
N VAL A 263 -0.02 -13.65 -1.20
CA VAL A 263 0.43 -12.30 -0.91
C VAL A 263 0.08 -11.37 -2.07
N PHE A 264 0.37 -11.74 -3.33
CA PHE A 264 0.05 -10.94 -4.51
C PHE A 264 -1.45 -10.68 -4.65
N ASN A 265 -2.29 -11.68 -4.40
CA ASN A 265 -3.75 -11.51 -4.40
C ASN A 265 -4.21 -10.51 -3.33
N LYS A 266 -3.59 -10.50 -2.14
CA LYS A 266 -3.85 -9.48 -1.12
C LYS A 266 -3.42 -8.08 -1.56
N HIS A 267 -2.40 -7.96 -2.41
CA HIS A 267 -1.98 -6.67 -2.98
C HIS A 267 -3.00 -6.08 -3.95
N LEU A 268 -3.76 -6.94 -4.63
CA LEU A 268 -4.80 -6.54 -5.58
C LEU A 268 -6.13 -6.16 -4.92
N GLN A 269 -6.26 -6.34 -3.59
CA GLN A 269 -7.51 -6.07 -2.89
C GLN A 269 -7.85 -4.57 -2.89
N ILE A 270 -9.08 -4.28 -3.34
CA ILE A 270 -9.69 -2.95 -3.26
C ILE A 270 -10.54 -2.91 -1.99
N TYR A 271 -10.23 -1.98 -1.10
CA TYR A 271 -10.99 -1.78 0.14
C TYR A 271 -12.13 -0.83 -0.13
N VAL A 272 -13.36 -1.35 -0.11
CA VAL A 272 -14.57 -0.54 -0.26
C VAL A 272 -15.20 -0.32 1.10
N HIS A 273 -15.45 0.93 1.47
CA HIS A 273 -16.15 1.31 2.69
C HIS A 273 -17.40 2.13 2.36
N GLY A 274 -18.29 2.27 3.34
CA GLY A 274 -19.57 2.96 3.18
C GLY A 274 -20.69 1.96 2.89
N ASP A 275 -21.75 2.41 2.21
CA ASP A 275 -22.95 1.59 1.98
C ASP A 275 -22.96 0.87 0.62
N TYR A 276 -21.77 0.44 0.20
CA TYR A 276 -21.53 -0.27 -1.06
C TYR A 276 -22.37 -1.54 -1.23
N GLU A 277 -22.70 -2.24 -0.15
CA GLU A 277 -23.57 -3.42 -0.21
C GLU A 277 -24.94 -3.12 -0.84
N LYS A 278 -25.45 -1.88 -0.70
CA LYS A 278 -26.73 -1.49 -1.29
C LYS A 278 -26.66 -1.46 -2.82
N ILE A 279 -25.50 -1.14 -3.39
CA ILE A 279 -25.28 -1.09 -4.84
C ILE A 279 -25.45 -2.48 -5.46
N PHE A 280 -25.00 -3.52 -4.76
CA PHE A 280 -25.02 -4.88 -5.30
C PHE A 280 -26.40 -5.55 -5.23
N LYS A 281 -27.39 -4.92 -4.59
CA LYS A 281 -28.73 -5.50 -4.37
C LYS A 281 -29.69 -5.29 -5.53
N LYS A 282 -29.57 -4.17 -6.26
CA LYS A 282 -30.48 -3.84 -7.37
C LYS A 282 -29.77 -2.99 -8.42
N LYS A 283 -30.27 -3.08 -9.65
CA LYS A 283 -29.84 -2.21 -10.75
C LYS A 283 -30.50 -0.83 -10.60
N GLU A 284 -29.70 0.22 -10.67
CA GLU A 284 -30.16 1.61 -10.51
C GLU A 284 -29.72 2.47 -11.71
N ASN A 285 -30.49 3.51 -12.00
CA ASN A 285 -30.06 4.66 -12.79
C ASN A 285 -29.34 5.64 -11.88
N VAL A 286 -28.08 5.91 -12.19
CA VAL A 286 -27.17 6.51 -11.22
C VAL A 286 -26.50 7.75 -11.79
N LEU A 287 -26.46 8.80 -10.97
CA LEU A 287 -25.50 9.88 -11.13
C LEU A 287 -24.27 9.55 -10.27
N TYR A 288 -23.20 9.11 -10.92
CA TYR A 288 -21.92 8.80 -10.30
C TYR A 288 -21.08 10.07 -10.22
N ILE A 289 -20.62 10.40 -9.02
CA ILE A 289 -19.79 11.57 -8.73
C ILE A 289 -18.53 11.09 -8.01
N SER A 290 -17.35 11.47 -8.50
CA SER A 290 -16.09 11.11 -7.84
C SER A 290 -15.03 12.21 -7.89
N ASN A 291 -14.12 12.19 -6.91
CA ASN A 291 -12.83 12.88 -7.05
C ASN A 291 -12.03 12.27 -8.22
N HIS A 292 -11.08 13.04 -8.77
CA HIS A 292 -10.29 12.60 -9.92
C HIS A 292 -8.80 12.74 -9.62
N GLN A 293 -8.13 11.61 -9.40
CA GLN A 293 -6.71 11.58 -9.06
C GLN A 293 -5.87 10.88 -10.12
N SER A 294 -6.41 9.84 -10.77
CA SER A 294 -5.65 8.99 -11.69
C SER A 294 -6.32 8.84 -13.07
N SER A 295 -5.54 8.43 -14.09
CA SER A 295 -6.11 7.91 -15.34
C SER A 295 -6.83 6.57 -15.20
N VAL A 296 -6.72 5.88 -14.05
CA VAL A 296 -7.41 4.59 -13.84
C VAL A 296 -8.67 4.71 -12.96
N ASP A 297 -9.08 5.92 -12.57
CA ASP A 297 -10.29 6.12 -11.76
C ASP A 297 -11.56 5.54 -12.41
N TRP A 298 -11.63 5.55 -13.75
CA TRP A 298 -12.75 4.99 -14.51
C TRP A 298 -12.88 3.46 -14.36
N ILE A 299 -11.81 2.76 -14.00
CA ILE A 299 -11.85 1.30 -13.77
C ILE A 299 -12.78 1.00 -12.58
N ILE A 300 -12.75 1.84 -11.54
CA ILE A 300 -13.59 1.67 -10.34
C ILE A 300 -15.06 1.89 -10.68
N THR A 301 -15.34 2.90 -11.50
CA THR A 301 -16.69 3.10 -12.02
C THR A 301 -17.17 1.90 -12.83
N ASN A 302 -16.33 1.36 -13.73
CA ASN A 302 -16.69 0.20 -14.53
C ASN A 302 -16.89 -1.06 -13.67
N MET A 303 -16.05 -1.29 -12.65
CA MET A 303 -16.22 -2.40 -11.71
C MET A 303 -17.59 -2.35 -11.04
N LEU A 304 -17.96 -1.19 -10.46
CA LEU A 304 -19.26 -1.01 -9.81
C LEU A 304 -20.44 -1.18 -10.79
N ALA A 305 -20.30 -0.67 -12.01
CA ALA A 305 -21.32 -0.81 -13.04
C ALA A 305 -21.49 -2.26 -13.52
N VAL A 306 -20.40 -3.02 -13.63
CA VAL A 306 -20.43 -4.45 -13.99
C VAL A 306 -21.20 -5.25 -12.95
N HIS A 307 -21.02 -4.96 -11.66
CA HIS A 307 -21.78 -5.62 -10.59
C HIS A 307 -23.30 -5.41 -10.69
N GLN A 308 -23.76 -4.33 -11.34
CA GLN A 308 -25.18 -4.11 -11.62
C GLN A 308 -25.63 -4.57 -13.01
N GLY A 309 -24.74 -5.14 -13.82
CA GLY A 309 -25.05 -5.41 -15.23
C GLY A 309 -25.36 -4.13 -16.02
N SER A 310 -24.66 -3.03 -15.70
CA SER A 310 -24.87 -1.68 -16.23
C SER A 310 -23.74 -1.15 -17.10
N LEU A 311 -22.76 -1.99 -17.48
CA LEU A 311 -21.59 -1.56 -18.25
C LEU A 311 -21.95 -0.83 -19.57
N GLY A 312 -22.93 -1.32 -20.32
CA GLY A 312 -23.41 -0.69 -21.56
C GLY A 312 -24.19 0.63 -21.36
N HIS A 313 -24.51 0.97 -20.12
CA HIS A 313 -25.28 2.15 -19.74
C HIS A 313 -24.41 3.29 -19.19
N ILE A 314 -23.09 3.08 -19.09
CA ILE A 314 -22.18 4.11 -18.59
C ILE A 314 -22.03 5.24 -19.61
N ARG A 315 -22.15 6.47 -19.14
CA ARG A 315 -22.00 7.70 -19.91
C ARG A 315 -21.03 8.61 -19.17
N TYR A 316 -19.99 9.09 -19.85
CA TYR A 316 -19.01 9.98 -19.24
C TYR A 316 -19.15 11.42 -19.75
N VAL A 317 -18.91 12.39 -18.86
CA VAL A 317 -18.62 13.77 -19.26
C VAL A 317 -17.11 13.90 -19.54
N LEU A 318 -16.75 13.89 -20.83
CA LEU A 318 -15.39 13.74 -21.33
C LEU A 318 -14.75 15.07 -21.75
N LYS A 319 -13.42 15.14 -21.67
CA LYS A 319 -12.67 16.28 -22.26
C LYS A 319 -12.83 16.23 -23.78
N SER A 320 -13.11 17.38 -24.40
CA SER A 320 -13.34 17.45 -25.85
C SER A 320 -12.16 16.96 -26.70
N ASP A 321 -10.93 17.01 -26.20
CA ASP A 321 -9.76 16.49 -26.92
C ASP A 321 -9.82 14.97 -27.16
N LEU A 322 -10.54 14.23 -26.30
CA LEU A 322 -10.69 12.78 -26.43
C LEU A 322 -11.50 12.37 -27.67
N LYS A 323 -12.21 13.30 -28.32
CA LYS A 323 -12.92 13.05 -29.58
C LYS A 323 -11.97 12.71 -30.73
N TRP A 324 -10.70 13.12 -30.63
CA TRP A 324 -9.70 12.94 -31.67
C TRP A 324 -8.97 11.60 -31.59
N ILE A 325 -9.21 10.79 -30.56
CA ILE A 325 -8.65 9.44 -30.48
C ILE A 325 -9.32 8.59 -31.56
N PRO A 326 -8.57 8.01 -32.51
CA PRO A 326 -9.13 7.19 -33.59
C PRO A 326 -10.00 6.06 -33.04
N PHE A 327 -11.14 5.80 -33.68
CA PHE A 327 -12.19 4.85 -33.28
C PHE A 327 -12.88 5.16 -31.93
N TYR A 328 -12.14 5.39 -30.86
CA TYR A 328 -12.67 5.62 -29.51
C TYR A 328 -13.45 6.93 -29.38
N GLY A 329 -12.98 8.01 -30.02
CA GLY A 329 -13.69 9.29 -29.99
C GLY A 329 -15.10 9.18 -30.60
N PHE A 330 -15.20 8.52 -31.75
CA PHE A 330 -16.49 8.23 -32.37
C PHE A 330 -17.33 7.27 -31.51
N TYR A 331 -16.72 6.20 -31.00
CA TYR A 331 -17.39 5.24 -30.12
C TYR A 331 -18.02 5.90 -28.90
N PHE A 332 -17.28 6.75 -28.18
CA PHE A 332 -17.80 7.43 -27.00
C PHE A 332 -18.97 8.35 -27.33
N GLN A 333 -18.95 9.02 -28.49
CA GLN A 333 -20.08 9.83 -28.94
C GLN A 333 -21.33 8.96 -29.19
N GLN A 334 -21.19 7.84 -29.90
CA GLN A 334 -22.29 6.90 -30.17
C GLN A 334 -22.80 6.24 -28.87
N HIS A 335 -21.88 5.97 -27.95
CA HIS A 335 -22.19 5.45 -26.62
C HIS A 335 -22.77 6.54 -25.70
N GLY A 336 -23.11 7.74 -26.19
CA GLY A 336 -23.81 8.79 -25.44
C GLY A 336 -22.95 9.58 -24.44
N CYS A 337 -21.62 9.47 -24.50
CA CYS A 337 -20.74 10.33 -23.71
C CYS A 337 -20.80 11.77 -24.23
N ILE A 338 -20.62 12.73 -23.34
CA ILE A 338 -20.77 14.16 -23.63
C ILE A 338 -19.41 14.84 -23.56
N TYR A 339 -19.00 15.49 -24.64
CA TYR A 339 -17.74 16.22 -24.71
C TYR A 339 -17.87 17.67 -24.23
N VAL A 340 -16.97 18.07 -23.32
CA VAL A 340 -16.88 19.43 -22.76
C VAL A 340 -15.48 20.04 -22.93
N ARG A 341 -15.41 21.35 -23.17
CA ARG A 341 -14.16 22.13 -23.31
C ARG A 341 -13.64 22.66 -21.97
N ARG A 342 -14.41 22.52 -20.89
CA ARG A 342 -14.03 22.76 -19.47
C ARG A 342 -13.63 24.20 -19.15
N ASN A 343 -14.24 25.17 -19.86
CA ASN A 343 -14.22 26.63 -19.62
C ASN A 343 -15.19 27.38 -20.58
N ASP A 344 -16.01 26.66 -21.33
CA ASP A 344 -16.92 27.22 -22.34
C ASP A 344 -18.31 27.37 -21.72
N LYS A 345 -18.91 28.57 -21.81
CA LYS A 345 -20.28 28.83 -21.33
C LYS A 345 -21.30 27.91 -22.01
N GLY A 346 -21.06 27.50 -23.26
CA GLY A 346 -21.90 26.56 -23.99
C GLY A 346 -21.74 25.09 -23.59
N ASP A 347 -20.81 24.75 -22.68
CA ASP A 347 -20.67 23.36 -22.20
C ASP A 347 -21.89 22.93 -21.39
N ILE A 348 -22.51 23.84 -20.62
CA ILE A 348 -23.71 23.52 -19.83
C ILE A 348 -24.87 23.18 -20.75
N ASP A 349 -25.11 23.98 -21.79
CA ASP A 349 -26.19 23.71 -22.76
C ASP A 349 -25.98 22.39 -23.51
N ARG A 350 -24.72 22.05 -23.87
CA ARG A 350 -24.38 20.76 -24.49
C ARG A 350 -24.64 19.59 -23.54
N VAL A 351 -24.27 19.75 -22.26
CA VAL A 351 -24.52 18.76 -21.22
C VAL A 351 -26.02 18.57 -21.03
N GLU A 352 -26.79 19.64 -20.86
CA GLU A 352 -28.25 19.56 -20.72
C GLU A 352 -28.92 18.91 -21.94
N LYS A 353 -28.52 19.29 -23.16
CA LYS A 353 -29.05 18.69 -24.39
C LYS A 353 -28.74 17.19 -24.46
N GLY A 354 -27.51 16.79 -24.12
CA GLY A 354 -27.12 15.38 -24.07
C GLY A 354 -27.93 14.59 -23.04
N MET A 355 -28.15 15.14 -21.84
CA MET A 355 -28.96 14.49 -20.81
C MET A 355 -30.43 14.36 -21.19
N ARG A 356 -31.03 15.40 -21.77
CA ARG A 356 -32.42 15.33 -22.26
C ARG A 356 -32.58 14.28 -23.37
N GLN A 357 -31.56 14.08 -24.20
CA GLN A 357 -31.59 13.01 -25.19
C GLN A 357 -31.57 11.61 -24.54
N ILE A 358 -30.78 11.44 -23.48
CA ILE A 358 -30.74 10.19 -22.70
C ILE A 358 -32.08 9.94 -22.00
N GLU A 359 -32.70 10.99 -21.44
CA GLU A 359 -34.03 10.92 -20.84
C GLU A 359 -35.07 10.51 -21.88
N TYR A 360 -35.15 11.24 -22.99
CA TYR A 360 -36.08 11.01 -24.11
C TYR A 360 -36.00 9.58 -24.66
N ASN A 361 -34.80 9.03 -24.81
CA ASN A 361 -34.61 7.68 -25.35
C ASN A 361 -34.99 6.56 -24.36
N GLY A 362 -35.35 6.85 -23.11
CA GLY A 362 -35.75 5.83 -22.14
C GLY A 362 -34.65 4.86 -21.70
N LEU A 363 -33.40 5.07 -22.13
CA LEU A 363 -32.27 4.15 -21.85
C LEU A 363 -31.82 4.22 -20.40
N PRO A 364 -31.49 3.09 -19.74
CA PRO A 364 -30.87 3.13 -18.42
C PRO A 364 -29.55 3.92 -18.45
N VAL A 365 -29.22 4.61 -17.36
CA VAL A 365 -28.08 5.54 -17.34
C VAL A 365 -27.22 5.39 -16.09
N TRP A 366 -25.92 5.30 -16.33
CA TRP A 366 -24.86 5.46 -15.33
C TRP A 366 -24.01 6.66 -15.73
N LEU A 367 -24.43 7.85 -15.28
CA LEU A 367 -23.79 9.09 -15.67
C LEU A 367 -22.63 9.42 -14.74
N VAL A 368 -21.41 9.41 -15.27
CA VAL A 368 -20.18 9.64 -14.53
C VAL A 368 -19.70 11.08 -14.70
N ILE A 369 -19.59 11.78 -13.58
CA ILE A 369 -19.06 13.13 -13.49
C ILE A 369 -17.90 13.13 -12.50
N PHE A 370 -16.76 13.68 -12.95
CA PHE A 370 -15.65 14.04 -12.09
C PHE A 370 -15.69 15.56 -11.88
N PRO A 371 -16.30 16.07 -10.79
CA PRO A 371 -16.57 17.51 -10.67
C PRO A 371 -15.31 18.37 -10.59
N GLU A 372 -14.18 17.78 -10.22
CA GLU A 372 -12.87 18.44 -10.22
C GLU A 372 -12.44 18.91 -11.61
N GLY A 373 -13.03 18.33 -12.67
CA GLY A 373 -12.81 18.73 -14.05
C GLY A 373 -11.41 18.43 -14.59
N THR A 374 -10.44 18.12 -13.74
CA THR A 374 -9.12 17.61 -14.11
C THR A 374 -8.56 16.77 -12.97
N ARG A 375 -7.51 15.99 -13.25
CA ARG A 375 -6.85 15.16 -12.24
C ARG A 375 -6.05 16.04 -11.30
N PHE A 376 -6.16 15.76 -10.00
CA PHE A 376 -5.23 16.29 -9.01
C PHE A 376 -3.84 15.68 -9.25
N ASN A 377 -2.84 16.51 -9.56
CA ASN A 377 -1.46 16.07 -9.76
C ASN A 377 -0.47 17.11 -9.21
N PRO A 378 0.22 16.82 -8.10
CA PRO A 378 1.11 17.77 -7.43
C PRO A 378 2.42 18.04 -8.19
N ILE A 379 2.83 17.13 -9.07
CA ILE A 379 4.10 17.22 -9.81
C ILE A 379 3.85 17.85 -11.19
N ASN A 380 2.91 17.32 -11.97
CA ASN A 380 2.76 17.69 -13.38
C ASN A 380 1.64 18.71 -13.64
N ASN A 381 0.90 19.16 -12.62
CA ASN A 381 -0.26 20.05 -12.81
C ASN A 381 -0.47 21.03 -11.65
N GLN A 382 0.60 21.72 -11.25
CA GLN A 382 0.57 22.71 -10.17
C GLN A 382 -0.39 23.87 -10.47
N ASP A 383 -0.50 24.28 -11.74
CA ASP A 383 -1.41 25.35 -12.17
C ASP A 383 -2.89 25.06 -11.87
N ALA A 384 -3.32 23.80 -12.00
CA ALA A 384 -4.70 23.42 -11.64
C ALA A 384 -4.93 23.51 -10.12
N ILE A 385 -3.93 23.14 -9.32
CA ILE A 385 -3.98 23.25 -7.87
C ILE A 385 -4.06 24.74 -7.48
N GLN A 386 -3.20 25.58 -8.04
CA GLN A 386 -3.21 27.02 -7.77
C GLN A 386 -4.55 27.66 -8.13
N ARG A 387 -5.10 27.37 -9.32
CA ARG A 387 -6.44 27.85 -9.71
C ARG A 387 -7.55 27.36 -8.79
N SER A 388 -7.46 26.12 -8.30
CA SER A 388 -8.39 25.59 -7.31
C SER A 388 -8.29 26.34 -5.98
N ARG A 389 -7.08 26.67 -5.53
CA ARG A 389 -6.84 27.45 -4.30
C ARG A 389 -7.34 28.90 -4.43
N LEU A 390 -7.05 29.57 -5.54
CA LEU A 390 -7.55 30.92 -5.82
C LEU A 390 -9.07 30.95 -5.81
N PHE A 391 -9.73 29.99 -6.48
CA PHE A 391 -11.18 29.87 -6.43
C PHE A 391 -11.72 29.72 -5.00
N ALA A 392 -11.05 28.92 -4.16
CA ALA A 392 -11.46 28.76 -2.77
C ALA A 392 -11.34 30.10 -2.02
N GLN A 393 -10.22 30.80 -2.17
CA GLN A 393 -9.98 32.10 -1.55
C GLN A 393 -10.99 33.16 -1.99
N GLU A 394 -11.27 33.27 -3.29
CA GLU A 394 -12.28 34.17 -3.85
C GLU A 394 -13.70 33.92 -3.30
N LYS A 395 -13.98 32.67 -2.89
CA LYS A 395 -15.26 32.26 -2.31
C LYS A 395 -15.26 32.23 -0.78
N GLY A 396 -14.17 32.64 -0.12
CA GLY A 396 -14.03 32.58 1.33
C GLY A 396 -13.99 31.16 1.90
N LEU A 397 -13.58 30.17 1.09
CA LEU A 397 -13.50 28.75 1.44
C LEU A 397 -12.05 28.36 1.76
N VAL A 398 -11.88 27.35 2.62
CA VAL A 398 -10.56 26.83 3.00
C VAL A 398 -9.96 26.01 1.85
N PRO A 399 -8.77 26.35 1.31
CA PRO A 399 -8.14 25.56 0.25
C PRO A 399 -7.97 24.07 0.60
N PHE A 400 -8.19 23.17 -0.37
CA PHE A 400 -7.96 21.74 -0.18
C PHE A 400 -6.51 21.35 -0.53
N ASP A 401 -5.97 20.36 0.20
CA ASP A 401 -4.59 19.88 0.04
C ASP A 401 -4.44 18.65 -0.85
N TYR A 402 -5.48 17.81 -0.94
CA TYR A 402 -5.39 16.47 -1.55
C TYR A 402 -6.28 16.29 -2.79
N VAL A 403 -7.17 17.23 -3.05
CA VAL A 403 -8.16 17.21 -4.13
C VAL A 403 -8.39 18.62 -4.65
N LEU A 404 -8.92 18.73 -5.87
CA LEU A 404 -9.34 20.03 -6.40
C LEU A 404 -10.76 20.37 -5.93
N TYR A 405 -11.09 21.66 -5.93
CA TYR A 405 -12.44 22.12 -5.64
C TYR A 405 -13.39 21.71 -6.77
N PRO A 406 -14.54 21.07 -6.43
CA PRO A 406 -15.50 20.65 -7.44
C PRO A 406 -16.13 21.85 -8.15
N ARG A 407 -16.43 21.67 -9.44
CA ARG A 407 -17.25 22.58 -10.26
C ARG A 407 -18.62 21.96 -10.43
N THR A 408 -19.65 22.64 -9.92
CA THR A 408 -21.00 22.07 -9.77
C THR A 408 -21.85 22.12 -11.04
N GLY A 409 -21.44 22.87 -12.07
CA GLY A 409 -22.26 23.12 -13.27
C GLY A 409 -22.81 21.85 -13.94
N ALA A 410 -21.93 20.91 -14.29
CA ALA A 410 -22.35 19.66 -14.94
C ALA A 410 -23.21 18.78 -14.03
N THR A 411 -22.90 18.73 -12.73
CA THR A 411 -23.68 17.98 -11.73
C THR A 411 -25.08 18.54 -11.58
N VAL A 412 -25.22 19.87 -11.44
CA VAL A 412 -26.52 20.53 -11.32
C VAL A 412 -27.35 20.36 -12.59
N ALA A 413 -26.73 20.50 -13.77
CA ALA A 413 -27.39 20.25 -15.05
C ALA A 413 -27.90 18.81 -15.17
N ALA A 414 -27.08 17.83 -14.76
CA ALA A 414 -27.46 16.42 -14.76
C ALA A 414 -28.65 16.12 -13.84
N ILE A 415 -28.64 16.64 -12.61
CA ILE A 415 -29.74 16.45 -11.67
C ILE A 415 -31.03 17.08 -12.20
N LYS A 416 -30.96 18.29 -12.75
CA LYS A 416 -32.14 18.94 -13.33
C LYS A 416 -32.72 18.16 -14.51
N ALA A 417 -31.84 17.67 -15.40
CA ALA A 417 -32.26 17.01 -16.63
C ALA A 417 -32.63 15.53 -16.46
N LEU A 418 -32.18 14.87 -15.39
CA LEU A 418 -32.44 13.44 -15.16
C LEU A 418 -33.21 13.17 -13.87
N LYS A 419 -33.77 14.21 -13.24
CA LYS A 419 -34.42 14.13 -11.91
C LYS A 419 -35.43 12.99 -11.80
N HIS A 420 -36.24 12.77 -12.82
CA HIS A 420 -37.31 11.78 -12.82
C HIS A 420 -36.85 10.37 -13.23
N LYS A 421 -35.57 10.23 -13.57
CA LYS A 421 -34.98 8.99 -14.08
C LYS A 421 -33.91 8.41 -13.16
N LEU A 422 -33.26 9.25 -12.34
CA LEU A 422 -32.23 8.81 -11.40
C LEU A 422 -32.89 8.15 -10.18
N ASP A 423 -32.44 6.94 -9.86
CA ASP A 423 -32.81 6.23 -8.63
C ASP A 423 -31.88 6.65 -7.47
N ALA A 424 -30.62 6.97 -7.79
CA ALA A 424 -29.61 7.30 -6.80
C ALA A 424 -28.50 8.23 -7.32
N VAL A 425 -27.83 8.90 -6.38
CA VAL A 425 -26.54 9.55 -6.58
C VAL A 425 -25.48 8.73 -5.86
N TYR A 426 -24.51 8.21 -6.60
CA TYR A 426 -23.34 7.55 -6.03
C TYR A 426 -22.23 8.55 -5.87
N ASP A 427 -21.99 8.91 -4.62
CA ASP A 427 -20.84 9.68 -4.22
C ASP A 427 -19.69 8.72 -3.91
N ILE A 428 -18.59 8.84 -4.64
CA ILE A 428 -17.42 8.00 -4.46
C ILE A 428 -16.17 8.85 -4.23
N THR A 429 -15.40 8.48 -3.21
CA THR A 429 -14.06 9.03 -2.99
C THR A 429 -13.04 7.91 -3.16
N ILE A 430 -12.20 8.04 -4.18
CA ILE A 430 -11.11 7.12 -4.50
C ILE A 430 -9.83 7.65 -3.86
N MET A 431 -9.13 6.78 -3.14
CA MET A 431 -7.89 7.08 -2.44
C MET A 431 -6.83 6.04 -2.76
N TYR A 432 -5.67 6.50 -3.22
CA TYR A 432 -4.52 5.65 -3.52
C TYR A 432 -3.51 5.74 -2.38
N ASN A 433 -3.18 4.62 -1.71
CA ASN A 433 -2.29 4.66 -0.54
C ASN A 433 -0.91 5.30 -0.83
N GLN A 434 -0.34 5.02 -2.01
CA GLN A 434 1.00 5.47 -2.42
C GLN A 434 1.14 6.97 -2.70
N THR A 435 0.09 7.75 -2.49
CA THR A 435 0.05 9.14 -2.91
C THR A 435 0.47 10.10 -1.81
N TYR A 436 1.03 9.62 -0.70
CA TYR A 436 1.53 10.46 0.36
C TYR A 436 2.87 9.92 0.90
N ASP A 437 3.88 10.77 0.94
CA ASP A 437 5.14 10.48 1.60
C ASP A 437 5.05 11.02 3.03
N HIS A 438 5.02 10.12 4.00
CA HIS A 438 4.88 10.46 5.42
C HIS A 438 6.15 11.07 6.02
N GLN A 439 7.32 10.90 5.43
CA GLN A 439 8.54 11.46 5.98
C GLN A 439 8.76 12.87 5.52
N GLN A 440 8.57 13.09 4.22
CA GLN A 440 8.65 14.42 3.65
C GLN A 440 7.35 15.22 3.87
N GLN A 441 6.29 14.55 4.37
CA GLN A 441 4.94 15.10 4.54
C GLN A 441 4.39 15.69 3.23
N ILE A 442 4.79 15.13 2.08
CA ILE A 442 4.42 15.62 0.75
C ILE A 442 3.40 14.73 0.05
N ARG A 443 2.59 15.38 -0.79
CA ARG A 443 1.63 14.74 -1.67
C ARG A 443 2.33 14.27 -2.96
N LEU A 444 2.28 12.97 -3.24
CA LEU A 444 2.79 12.37 -4.47
C LEU A 444 1.69 12.21 -5.55
N THR A 445 2.10 12.01 -6.80
CA THR A 445 1.18 11.79 -7.93
C THR A 445 0.51 10.42 -7.84
N ALA A 446 -0.78 10.35 -8.17
CA ALA A 446 -1.50 9.09 -8.23
C ALA A 446 -0.95 8.15 -9.32
N PRO A 447 -1.00 6.83 -9.11
CA PRO A 447 -0.48 5.86 -10.07
C PRO A 447 -1.09 6.08 -11.45
N SER A 448 -0.28 6.02 -12.51
CA SER A 448 -0.78 6.12 -13.88
C SER A 448 -1.11 4.73 -14.43
N MET A 449 -1.87 4.68 -15.52
CA MET A 449 -2.15 3.45 -16.27
C MET A 449 -0.86 2.74 -16.73
N ALA A 450 0.16 3.48 -17.15
CA ALA A 450 1.45 2.92 -17.56
C ALA A 450 2.26 2.35 -16.38
N GLY A 451 2.10 2.89 -15.17
CA GLY A 451 2.72 2.33 -13.96
C GLY A 451 2.02 1.07 -13.43
N LYS A 452 0.81 0.75 -13.92
CA LYS A 452 0.04 -0.46 -13.53
C LYS A 452 0.08 -1.57 -14.57
N LEU A 453 0.19 -1.26 -15.86
CA LEU A 453 0.24 -2.26 -16.93
C LEU A 453 1.56 -3.06 -16.98
N THR A 454 2.65 -2.55 -16.41
CA THR A 454 3.91 -3.31 -16.28
C THR A 454 3.80 -4.48 -15.31
N ILE A 455 2.84 -4.45 -14.37
CA ILE A 455 2.72 -5.44 -13.29
C ILE A 455 1.90 -6.68 -13.72
N ILE A 456 1.13 -6.61 -14.81
CA ILE A 456 0.27 -7.72 -15.27
C ILE A 456 1.01 -8.62 -16.29
N TYR A 457 2.20 -8.20 -16.75
CA TYR A 457 3.03 -8.96 -17.69
C TYR A 457 4.43 -9.18 -17.12
N THR A 458 4.52 -9.88 -16.00
CA THR A 458 5.73 -10.61 -15.62
C THR A 458 5.33 -12.06 -15.37
N ASP A 459 5.96 -12.99 -16.08
CA ASP A 459 5.67 -14.42 -16.05
C ASP A 459 5.63 -14.92 -14.60
N ALA A 460 4.44 -15.36 -14.19
CA ALA A 460 4.17 -15.95 -12.88
C ALA A 460 4.65 -17.40 -12.88
N SER A 461 5.96 -17.60 -12.78
CA SER A 461 6.59 -18.85 -12.34
C SER A 461 8.10 -18.76 -12.57
N ILE A 462 8.79 -17.98 -11.75
CA ILE A 462 10.21 -18.23 -11.51
C ILE A 462 10.30 -18.79 -10.10
N PRO A 463 10.40 -20.11 -9.90
CA PRO A 463 10.89 -20.60 -8.62
C PRO A 463 12.25 -19.93 -8.41
N ILE A 464 12.42 -19.25 -7.27
CA ILE A 464 13.67 -18.59 -6.88
C ILE A 464 14.86 -19.58 -6.97
N LEU A 465 14.56 -20.88 -6.88
CA LEU A 465 15.46 -22.02 -7.04
C LEU A 465 15.85 -22.40 -8.48
N GLY A 466 15.50 -21.62 -9.51
CA GLY A 466 16.15 -21.71 -10.82
C GLY A 466 17.60 -21.20 -10.82
N LEU A 467 18.04 -20.53 -9.75
CA LEU A 467 19.44 -20.23 -9.49
C LEU A 467 20.14 -21.49 -8.96
N GLU A 468 20.32 -22.49 -9.84
CA GLU A 468 21.45 -23.39 -9.66
C GLU A 468 22.71 -22.51 -9.69
N LEU A 469 23.24 -22.17 -8.51
CA LEU A 469 24.65 -21.83 -8.34
C LEU A 469 25.44 -23.10 -8.69
N GLY A 470 25.43 -23.45 -9.98
CA GLY A 470 26.15 -24.60 -10.49
C GLY A 470 27.63 -24.44 -10.18
N PRO A 471 28.40 -25.53 -10.08
CA PRO A 471 29.84 -25.47 -9.98
C PRO A 471 30.43 -25.04 -11.34
N GLY A 472 30.18 -23.80 -11.74
CA GLY A 472 30.77 -23.17 -12.90
C GLY A 472 32.19 -22.69 -12.55
N PRO A 473 33.17 -22.82 -13.45
CA PRO A 473 34.52 -22.32 -13.23
C PRO A 473 34.53 -20.80 -13.42
N GLY A 474 33.99 -20.07 -12.45
CA GLY A 474 33.96 -18.62 -12.40
C GLY A 474 34.17 -18.13 -10.96
N PRO A 475 34.50 -16.85 -10.73
CA PRO A 475 34.63 -16.32 -9.38
C PRO A 475 33.33 -16.56 -8.63
N THR A 476 33.41 -17.14 -7.43
CA THR A 476 32.26 -17.39 -6.53
C THR A 476 31.41 -16.14 -6.40
N ARG A 477 30.13 -16.21 -6.79
CA ARG A 477 29.17 -15.11 -6.71
C ARG A 477 28.17 -15.35 -5.59
N ARG A 478 27.96 -14.33 -4.75
CA ARG A 478 26.93 -14.33 -3.70
C ARG A 478 25.58 -13.97 -4.33
N GLY A 479 24.49 -14.57 -3.88
CA GLY A 479 23.14 -14.18 -4.31
C GLY A 479 22.62 -12.97 -3.55
N LEU A 480 22.00 -12.01 -4.24
CA LEU A 480 21.19 -10.96 -3.64
C LEU A 480 19.80 -10.97 -4.29
N VAL A 481 18.81 -11.51 -3.60
CA VAL A 481 17.43 -11.54 -4.03
C VAL A 481 16.67 -10.45 -3.27
N SER A 482 16.19 -9.44 -4.00
CA SER A 482 15.27 -8.47 -3.43
C SER A 482 13.86 -8.74 -3.93
N ILE A 483 12.99 -9.07 -3.00
CA ILE A 483 11.58 -9.23 -3.25
C ILE A 483 10.91 -7.88 -3.04
N GLN A 484 10.38 -7.35 -4.13
CA GLN A 484 9.65 -6.10 -4.13
C GLN A 484 8.16 -6.40 -4.05
N TYR A 485 7.51 -5.81 -3.07
CA TYR A 485 6.08 -6.00 -2.90
C TYR A 485 5.36 -4.65 -2.97
N ILE A 486 4.18 -4.68 -3.58
CA ILE A 486 3.41 -3.50 -3.94
C ILE A 486 2.41 -3.20 -2.82
N ASN A 487 2.70 -2.24 -1.96
CA ASN A 487 1.73 -1.74 -0.99
C ASN A 487 0.68 -0.82 -1.66
N GLN A 488 -0.03 -1.31 -2.68
CA GLN A 488 -1.09 -0.60 -3.39
C GLN A 488 -2.45 -0.92 -2.77
N GLN A 489 -2.79 -0.24 -1.69
CA GLN A 489 -4.18 -0.22 -1.27
C GLN A 489 -4.94 0.86 -2.03
N LEU A 490 -5.98 0.44 -2.73
CA LEU A 490 -7.00 1.32 -3.27
C LEU A 490 -8.18 1.33 -2.30
N ILE A 491 -8.46 2.48 -1.72
CA ILE A 491 -9.58 2.67 -0.82
C ILE A 491 -10.67 3.43 -1.57
N VAL A 492 -11.88 2.89 -1.56
CA VAL A 492 -13.07 3.49 -2.18
C VAL A 492 -14.07 3.75 -1.05
N LEU A 493 -14.32 5.01 -0.73
CA LEU A 493 -15.42 5.39 0.16
C LEU A 493 -16.66 5.64 -0.70
N LEU A 494 -17.77 5.01 -0.34
CA LEU A 494 -18.97 5.02 -1.15
C LEU A 494 -20.20 5.47 -0.34
N ASN A 495 -20.76 6.58 -0.81
CA ASN A 495 -22.04 7.24 -0.57
C ASN A 495 -23.20 6.85 -1.49
N ASN A 496 -24.12 5.95 -1.16
CA ASN A 496 -25.36 5.75 -1.92
C ASN A 496 -26.50 6.64 -1.38
N ILE A 497 -26.79 7.73 -2.09
CA ILE A 497 -27.88 8.67 -1.77
C ILE A 497 -29.08 8.35 -2.66
N GLN A 498 -30.13 7.77 -2.07
CA GLN A 498 -31.40 7.51 -2.78
C GLN A 498 -32.16 8.84 -3.01
N LEU A 499 -32.76 8.99 -4.20
CA LEU A 499 -33.47 10.21 -4.62
C LEU A 499 -34.99 10.10 -4.50
#